data_AF-A0A926C6W7-F1
#
_entry.id   AF-A0A926C6W7-F1
#
_cell.length_a   1.000
_cell.length_b   1.000
_cell.length_c   1.000
_cell.angle_alpha   90.00
_cell.angle_beta   90.00
_cell.angle_gamma   90.00
#
_symmetry.space_group_name_H-M   'P 1'
#
loop_
_entity.id
_entity.type
_entity.pdbx_description
1 polymer ?
#
loop_
_entity_poly.entity_id
_entity_poly.type
_entity_poly.pdbx_seq_one_letter_code
_entity_poly.pdbx_strand_id
1 'polypeptide(L)'
;MDVADNTFADRAIAYYLNLREPTNLPAGVSALNPYLSPAVQSVVGAFYEKFFADQQPRVFLMGINPGRFGAGVTGISFTTPQNLAKYCGIENDLKPTPELS
;
A
#
# COMPACT_ATOMS: atom_id res chain seq x y z
N MET A 1 -27.30 14.33 -4.42
CA MET A 1 -25.92 14.57 -3.96
C MET A 1 -25.08 13.69 -4.84
N ASP A 2 -24.46 14.29 -5.85
CA ASP A 2 -23.80 13.56 -6.94
C ASP A 2 -22.76 12.60 -6.35
N VAL A 3 -22.81 11.34 -6.77
CA VAL A 3 -21.72 10.39 -6.54
C VAL A 3 -20.56 10.94 -7.36
N ALA A 4 -19.70 11.73 -6.73
CA ALA A 4 -18.44 12.13 -7.33
C ALA A 4 -17.78 10.86 -7.90
N ASP A 5 -17.44 10.90 -9.18
CA ASP A 5 -16.90 9.75 -9.89
C ASP A 5 -15.72 9.16 -9.12
N ASN A 6 -15.96 7.98 -8.54
CA ASN A 6 -15.02 7.26 -7.68
C ASN A 6 -13.72 7.00 -8.46
N THR A 7 -12.61 7.63 -8.05
CA THR A 7 -11.32 7.48 -8.75
C THR A 7 -10.73 6.09 -8.49
N PHE A 8 -9.64 5.74 -9.18
CA PHE A 8 -8.89 4.55 -8.82
C PHE A 8 -8.34 4.66 -7.40
N ALA A 9 -7.85 5.85 -7.00
CA ALA A 9 -7.34 6.10 -5.66
C ALA A 9 -8.37 5.78 -4.58
N ASP A 10 -9.58 6.32 -4.71
CA ASP A 10 -10.68 6.12 -3.76
C ASP A 10 -10.99 4.62 -3.56
N ARG A 11 -11.10 3.86 -4.66
CA ARG A 11 -11.31 2.41 -4.61
C ARG A 11 -10.13 1.67 -3.98
N ALA A 12 -8.90 2.01 -4.35
CA ALA A 12 -7.70 1.35 -3.85
C ALA A 12 -7.51 1.59 -2.35
N ILE A 13 -7.65 2.84 -1.91
CA ILE A 13 -7.56 3.22 -0.49
C ILE A 13 -8.63 2.47 0.30
N ALA A 14 -9.89 2.52 -0.13
CA ALA A 14 -10.97 1.80 0.54
C ALA A 14 -10.70 0.28 0.62
N TYR A 15 -10.16 -0.33 -0.44
CA TYR A 15 -9.81 -1.74 -0.46
C TYR A 15 -8.71 -2.08 0.57
N TYR A 16 -7.57 -1.38 0.52
CA TYR A 16 -6.44 -1.70 1.40
C TYR A 16 -6.72 -1.41 2.88
N LEU A 17 -7.45 -0.33 3.18
CA LEU A 17 -7.79 0.03 4.56
C LEU A 17 -8.85 -0.89 5.18
N ASN A 18 -9.64 -1.60 4.36
CA ASN A 18 -10.60 -2.60 4.82
C ASN A 18 -10.10 -4.04 4.72
N LEU A 19 -8.87 -4.27 4.22
CA LEU A 19 -8.31 -5.61 4.07
C LEU A 19 -8.16 -6.29 5.44
N ARG A 20 -8.70 -7.50 5.56
CA ARG A 20 -8.63 -8.32 6.77
C ARG A 20 -7.80 -9.57 6.54
N GLU A 21 -7.10 -9.99 7.58
CA GLU A 21 -6.27 -11.19 7.56
C GLU A 21 -7.15 -12.45 7.54
N PRO A 22 -6.71 -13.52 6.84
CA PRO A 22 -7.39 -14.81 6.91
C PRO A 22 -7.30 -15.42 8.31
N THR A 23 -8.38 -16.05 8.77
CA THR A 23 -8.49 -16.61 10.13
C THR A 23 -8.06 -18.09 10.23
N ASN A 24 -8.04 -18.83 9.12
CA ASN A 24 -7.78 -20.28 9.09
C ASN A 24 -6.42 -20.60 8.46
N LEU A 25 -5.34 -20.26 9.16
CA LEU A 25 -3.97 -20.50 8.69
C LEU A 25 -3.38 -21.82 9.27
N PRO A 26 -2.45 -22.48 8.54
CA PRO A 26 -1.74 -23.65 9.06
C PRO A 26 -0.99 -23.35 10.37
N ALA A 27 -0.74 -24.39 11.18
CA ALA A 27 0.04 -24.25 12.40
C ALA A 27 1.43 -23.69 12.11
N GLY A 28 1.84 -22.66 12.86
CA GLY A 28 3.12 -21.98 12.68
C GLY A 28 3.14 -20.90 11.59
N VAL A 29 2.00 -20.61 10.95
CA VAL A 29 1.87 -19.56 9.92
C VAL A 29 1.02 -18.42 10.45
N SER A 30 1.47 -17.18 10.22
CA SER A 30 0.71 -15.95 10.49
C SER A 30 0.62 -15.09 9.23
N ALA A 31 -0.49 -14.37 9.08
CA ALA A 31 -0.61 -13.34 8.06
C ALA A 31 0.23 -12.10 8.44
N LEU A 32 0.65 -11.34 7.43
CA LEU A 32 1.22 -10.01 7.59
C LEU A 32 0.28 -9.04 6.89
N ASN A 33 -0.40 -8.20 7.65
CA ASN A 33 -1.18 -7.08 7.11
C ASN A 33 -0.45 -5.75 7.37
N PRO A 34 0.14 -5.12 6.33
CA PRO A 34 0.86 -3.86 6.51
C PRO A 34 -0.09 -2.68 6.84
N TYR A 35 -1.37 -2.79 6.51
CA TYR A 35 -2.33 -1.67 6.50
C TYR A 35 -2.95 -1.34 7.87
N LEU A 36 -2.52 -2.01 8.94
CA LEU A 36 -3.10 -1.84 10.28
C LEU A 36 -2.58 -0.59 11.01
N SER A 37 -1.38 -0.10 10.66
CA SER A 37 -0.78 1.05 11.36
C SER A 37 -1.21 2.38 10.75
N PRO A 38 -1.51 3.43 11.56
CA PRO A 38 -1.87 4.74 11.03
C PRO A 38 -0.83 5.34 10.09
N ALA A 39 0.46 5.11 10.34
CA ALA A 39 1.54 5.58 9.46
C ALA A 39 1.45 4.98 8.05
N VAL A 40 1.19 3.67 7.95
CA VAL A 40 1.00 3.01 6.64
C VAL A 40 -0.29 3.49 5.98
N GLN A 41 -1.36 3.70 6.73
CA GLN A 41 -2.63 4.20 6.16
C GLN A 41 -2.46 5.58 5.53
N SER A 42 -1.73 6.48 6.20
CA SER A 42 -1.36 7.79 5.66
C SER A 42 -0.51 7.68 4.39
N VAL A 43 0.47 6.77 4.36
CA VAL A 43 1.29 6.52 3.16
C VAL A 43 0.44 6.01 1.99
N VAL A 44 -0.47 5.07 2.25
CA VAL A 44 -1.41 4.54 1.24
C VAL A 44 -2.28 5.66 0.67
N GLY A 45 -2.89 6.49 1.53
CA GLY A 45 -3.68 7.64 1.10
C GLY A 45 -2.87 8.58 0.20
N ALA A 46 -1.75 9.08 0.71
CA ALA A 46 -0.90 10.03 -0.01
C ALA A 46 -0.39 9.49 -1.35
N PHE A 47 -0.01 8.21 -1.41
CA PHE A 47 0.48 7.59 -2.64
C PHE A 47 -0.62 7.46 -3.70
N TYR A 48 -1.78 6.90 -3.33
CA TYR A 48 -2.85 6.68 -4.30
C TYR A 48 -3.48 7.99 -4.75
N GLU A 49 -3.70 8.97 -3.86
CA GLU A 49 -4.18 10.30 -4.24
C GLU A 49 -3.20 10.99 -5.22
N LYS A 50 -1.89 10.84 -5.01
CA LYS A 50 -0.88 11.49 -5.87
C LYS A 50 -0.79 10.89 -7.27
N PHE A 51 -0.87 9.56 -7.40
CA PHE A 51 -0.56 8.86 -8.65
C PHE A 51 -1.78 8.24 -9.36
N PHE A 52 -2.93 8.18 -8.69
CA PHE A 52 -4.11 7.44 -9.16
C PHE A 52 -5.45 8.16 -8.93
N ALA A 53 -5.46 9.47 -8.70
CA ALA A 53 -6.68 10.29 -8.56
C ALA A 53 -7.39 10.55 -9.90
N ASP A 54 -7.58 9.50 -10.70
CA ASP A 54 -8.29 9.52 -11.97
C ASP A 54 -8.97 8.18 -12.26
N GLN A 55 -9.62 8.07 -13.42
CA GLN A 55 -10.33 6.86 -13.86
C GLN A 55 -9.71 6.23 -15.12
N GLN A 56 -8.51 6.66 -15.52
CA GLN A 56 -7.87 6.18 -16.75
C GLN A 56 -7.50 4.69 -16.62
N PRO A 57 -7.57 3.90 -17.71
CA PRO A 57 -7.17 2.51 -17.69
C PRO A 57 -5.68 2.37 -17.33
N ARG A 58 -5.33 1.28 -16.65
CA ARG A 58 -3.95 0.95 -16.23
C ARG A 58 -3.60 -0.46 -16.66
N VAL A 59 -2.32 -0.69 -16.97
CA VAL A 59 -1.78 -2.04 -17.10
C VAL A 59 -1.51 -2.59 -15.71
N PHE A 60 -2.05 -3.77 -15.42
CA PHE A 60 -1.87 -4.38 -14.11
C PHE A 60 -0.52 -5.11 -14.05
N LEU A 61 0.36 -4.65 -13.16
CA LEU A 61 1.60 -5.33 -12.81
C LEU A 61 1.36 -6.17 -11.53
N MET A 62 1.46 -7.48 -11.66
CA MET A 62 1.21 -8.42 -10.56
C MET A 62 2.53 -8.98 -10.02
N GLY A 63 2.80 -8.73 -8.73
CA GLY A 63 3.86 -9.40 -7.97
C GLY A 63 3.38 -10.74 -7.38
N ILE A 64 4.11 -11.26 -6.38
CA ILE A 64 3.70 -12.48 -5.66
C ILE A 64 2.84 -12.11 -4.43
N ASN A 65 3.47 -11.54 -3.40
CA ASN A 65 2.83 -11.04 -2.19
C ASN A 65 3.82 -10.13 -1.42
N PRO A 66 3.34 -9.28 -0.49
CA PRO A 66 4.23 -8.47 0.34
C PRO A 66 5.18 -9.34 1.17
N GLY A 67 6.46 -8.95 1.19
CA GLY A 67 7.45 -9.46 2.14
C GLY A 67 7.43 -8.67 3.45
N ARG A 68 8.24 -9.09 4.44
CA ARG A 68 8.39 -8.36 5.73
C ARG A 68 9.16 -7.04 5.62
N PHE A 69 9.81 -6.79 4.49
CA PHE A 69 10.54 -5.57 4.18
C PHE A 69 9.81 -4.82 3.06
N GLY A 70 10.25 -3.60 2.75
CA GLY A 70 9.71 -2.84 1.61
C GLY A 70 8.21 -2.61 1.74
N ALA A 71 7.43 -3.22 0.84
CA ALA A 71 5.96 -3.14 0.85
C ALA A 71 5.32 -3.62 2.16
N GLY A 72 5.96 -4.51 2.93
CA GLY A 72 5.47 -4.91 4.26
C GLY A 72 5.59 -3.81 5.32
N VAL A 73 6.38 -2.77 5.04
CA VAL A 73 6.60 -1.62 5.93
C VAL A 73 5.84 -0.40 5.44
N THR A 74 5.74 -0.19 4.13
CA THR A 74 5.10 1.00 3.54
C THR A 74 3.67 0.77 3.08
N GLY A 75 3.26 -0.48 2.87
CA GLY A 75 1.99 -0.84 2.22
C GLY A 75 1.98 -0.63 0.69
N ILE A 76 3.04 -0.05 0.11
CA ILE A 76 3.17 0.23 -1.32
C ILE A 76 4.09 -0.80 -1.97
N SER A 77 3.59 -1.42 -3.04
CA SER A 77 4.34 -2.45 -3.77
C SER A 77 5.67 -1.90 -4.30
N PHE A 78 6.76 -2.66 -4.11
CA PHE A 78 8.10 -2.35 -4.62
C PHE A 78 8.64 -0.95 -4.23
N THR A 79 8.18 -0.40 -3.09
CA THR A 79 8.57 0.94 -2.66
C THR A 79 8.97 0.92 -1.18
N THR A 80 10.27 0.95 -0.94
CA THR A 80 10.84 1.10 0.41
C THR A 80 10.58 2.49 1.00
N PRO A 81 10.67 2.67 2.34
CA PRO A 81 10.53 3.97 2.99
C PRO A 81 11.41 5.08 2.38
N GLN A 82 12.64 4.75 2.03
CA GLN A 82 13.62 5.68 1.46
C GLN A 82 13.26 6.04 0.02
N ASN A 83 12.76 5.07 -0.76
CA ASN A 83 12.30 5.32 -2.13
C ASN A 83 11.00 6.14 -2.15
N LEU A 84 10.15 5.98 -1.14
CA LEU A 84 8.95 6.78 -0.94
C LEU A 84 9.28 8.27 -0.80
N ALA A 85 10.25 8.61 0.05
CA ALA A 85 10.74 9.99 0.17
C ALA A 85 11.45 10.44 -1.11
N LYS A 86 12.44 9.67 -1.58
CA LYS A 86 13.34 10.07 -2.66
C LYS A 86 12.67 10.20 -4.03
N TYR A 87 11.82 9.25 -4.40
CA TYR A 87 11.25 9.15 -5.75
C TYR A 87 9.77 9.51 -5.79
N CYS A 88 9.03 9.27 -4.70
CA CYS A 88 7.62 9.63 -4.63
C CYS A 88 7.40 11.00 -3.98
N GLY A 89 8.40 11.58 -3.31
CA GLY A 89 8.26 12.86 -2.59
C GLY A 89 7.22 12.77 -1.47
N ILE A 90 7.14 11.62 -0.81
CA ILE A 90 6.24 11.37 0.31
C ILE A 90 7.12 11.03 1.52
N GLU A 91 7.26 12.01 2.41
CA GLU A 91 8.03 11.86 3.66
C GLU A 91 7.32 10.91 4.62
N ASN A 92 8.12 10.17 5.40
CA ASN A 92 7.62 9.19 6.36
C ASN A 92 8.66 8.90 7.44
N ASP A 93 8.19 8.54 8.64
CA ASP A 93 9.03 8.15 9.77
C ASP A 93 9.20 6.63 9.90
N LEU A 94 8.96 5.88 8.80
CA LEU A 94 9.04 4.43 8.82
C LEU A 94 10.50 3.98 8.88
N LYS A 95 10.74 2.88 9.58
CA LYS A 95 12.09 2.35 9.74
C LYS A 95 12.66 1.94 8.35
N PRO A 96 13.85 2.44 7.96
CA PRO A 96 14.55 2.01 6.76
C PRO A 96 14.69 0.48 6.68
N THR A 97 14.37 -0.10 5.53
CA THR A 97 14.60 -1.52 5.25
C THR A 97 15.32 -1.72 3.93
N PRO A 98 16.23 -2.69 3.82
CA PRO A 98 16.74 -3.11 2.52
C PRO A 98 15.64 -3.88 1.76
N GLU A 99 15.55 -3.65 0.46
CA GLU A 99 14.75 -4.43 -0.48
C GLU A 99 15.59 -4.60 -1.75
N LEU A 100 15.64 -5.83 -2.29
CA LEU A 100 16.48 -6.16 -3.46
C LEU A 100 15.77 -5.89 -4.80
N SER A 101 14.43 -5.93 -4.79
CA SER A 101 13.58 -5.63 -5.94
C SER A 101 13.49 -4.14 -6.21
#